data_AF-A0A3P9B6S8-F1
#
_entry.id   AF-A0A3P9B6S8-F1
#
_cell.length_a   1.000
_cell.length_b   1.000
_cell.length_c   1.000
_cell.angle_alpha   90.00
_cell.angle_beta   90.00
_cell.angle_gamma   90.00
#
_symmetry.space_group_name_H-M   'P 1'
#
loop_
_entity.id
_entity.type
_entity.pdbx_description
1 polymer ?
#
loop_
_entity_poly.entity_id
_entity_poly.type
_entity_poly.pdbx_seq_one_letter_code
_entity_poly.pdbx_strand_id
1 'polypeptide(L)'
;MEGAGGEASLDVQGAAAAAAPSLFGHKPNSAKPVSALLEEAAQLKTEGNAFYKDKNIRSAIGRYHRALLLLRSIDSDVTTSVKGFGPETPVLTPEQEALLRNTQVDCYNNLAACLLQRKTVDYTRVQEYSLRVLKWRPGNAKALYRAGVATLEMGDAETAKEYLIQASKEQPNDANVRKYLQRAEEKLSRDLQKEKAMYRGMFSSNQNDRSEGGINQTRRAGDGV
;
A
#
# COMPACT_ATOMS: atom_id res chain seq x y z
N MET A 1 -17.28 -16.11 91.88
CA MET A 1 -17.96 -17.35 92.30
C MET A 1 -18.23 -18.12 91.03
N GLU A 2 -17.30 -19.01 90.70
CA GLU A 2 -17.49 -20.48 90.68
C GLU A 2 -18.05 -20.90 89.30
N GLY A 3 -17.45 -21.78 88.52
CA GLY A 3 -16.30 -22.66 88.69
C GLY A 3 -16.41 -23.81 87.67
N ALA A 4 -15.25 -24.34 87.26
CA ALA A 4 -15.02 -25.64 86.59
C ALA A 4 -15.65 -25.84 85.20
N GLY A 5 -15.03 -26.52 84.23
CA GLY A 5 -13.86 -27.40 84.21
C GLY A 5 -14.00 -28.27 82.95
N GLY A 6 -12.90 -28.62 82.29
CA GLY A 6 -12.94 -29.47 81.11
C GLY A 6 -11.61 -29.52 80.37
N GLU A 7 -10.69 -30.32 80.91
CA GLU A 7 -9.44 -30.75 80.28
C GLU A 7 -9.71 -31.69 79.09
N ALA A 8 -8.90 -31.62 78.04
CA ALA A 8 -8.41 -32.81 77.32
C ALA A 8 -7.22 -32.45 76.42
N SER A 9 -6.13 -33.17 76.64
CA SER A 9 -4.81 -33.04 76.02
C SER A 9 -4.73 -33.53 74.57
N LEU A 10 -3.79 -32.89 73.86
CA LEU A 10 -2.81 -33.40 72.89
C LEU A 10 -2.95 -34.85 72.39
N ASP A 11 -2.92 -35.00 71.06
CA ASP A 11 -2.03 -35.96 70.41
C ASP A 11 -1.63 -35.53 69.00
N VAL A 12 -0.48 -36.06 68.60
CA VAL A 12 0.48 -35.54 67.62
C VAL A 12 0.53 -36.42 66.36
N GLN A 13 0.95 -35.82 65.25
CA GLN A 13 1.54 -36.40 64.01
C GLN A 13 0.62 -37.03 62.93
N GLY A 14 0.71 -36.42 61.74
CA GLY A 14 0.36 -37.02 60.45
C GLY A 14 0.92 -36.18 59.30
N ALA A 15 1.85 -36.74 58.54
CA ALA A 15 2.68 -36.08 57.55
C ALA A 15 2.01 -35.86 56.16
N ALA A 16 2.64 -34.96 55.40
CA ALA A 16 2.74 -34.93 53.94
C ALA A 16 1.51 -34.56 53.08
N ALA A 17 1.54 -33.38 52.46
CA ALA A 17 1.74 -33.22 51.01
C ALA A 17 1.66 -31.73 50.64
N ALA A 18 2.80 -31.19 50.21
CA ALA A 18 2.87 -29.87 49.58
C ALA A 18 2.16 -29.91 48.22
N ALA A 19 1.00 -29.27 48.12
CA ALA A 19 0.36 -28.98 46.85
C ALA A 19 1.06 -27.75 46.23
N ALA A 20 1.89 -28.00 45.22
CA ALA A 20 2.52 -26.97 44.41
C ALA A 20 1.47 -26.05 43.75
N PRO A 21 1.76 -24.75 43.59
CA PRO A 21 0.91 -23.87 42.80
C PRO A 21 1.00 -24.28 41.32
N SER A 22 -0.14 -24.70 40.77
CA SER A 22 -0.28 -25.02 39.35
C SER A 22 0.12 -23.79 38.50
N LEU A 23 1.29 -23.90 37.91
CA LEU A 23 1.80 -23.02 36.86
C LEU A 23 0.94 -23.20 35.60
N PHE A 24 0.55 -22.08 35.00
CA PHE A 24 -0.12 -21.98 33.70
C PHE A 24 -1.59 -22.41 33.65
N GLY A 25 -2.44 -21.63 34.30
CA GLY A 25 -3.78 -21.37 33.78
C GLY A 25 -3.69 -20.63 32.45
N HIS A 26 -3.45 -21.34 31.35
CA HIS A 26 -3.78 -20.85 30.01
C HIS A 26 -5.30 -20.67 29.98
N LYS A 27 -5.76 -19.43 30.26
CA LYS A 27 -7.09 -19.01 29.81
C LYS A 27 -7.09 -19.20 28.29
N PRO A 28 -8.00 -20.00 27.70
CA PRO A 28 -8.16 -19.99 26.26
C PRO A 28 -8.51 -18.56 25.88
N ASN A 29 -7.62 -17.94 25.12
CA ASN A 29 -7.81 -16.61 24.55
C ASN A 29 -9.14 -16.68 23.80
N SER A 30 -10.20 -16.05 24.32
CA SER A 30 -11.50 -16.05 23.66
C SER A 30 -11.31 -15.30 22.34
N ALA A 31 -11.09 -16.03 21.25
CA ALA A 31 -10.93 -15.44 19.93
C ALA A 31 -12.17 -14.57 19.69
N LYS A 32 -11.96 -13.26 19.48
CA LYS A 32 -13.08 -12.34 19.22
C LYS A 32 -13.86 -12.88 18.02
N PRO A 33 -15.20 -12.84 18.06
CA PRO A 33 -15.99 -13.28 16.92
C PRO A 33 -15.66 -12.41 15.70
N VAL A 34 -15.76 -13.01 14.51
CA VAL A 34 -15.45 -12.35 13.24
C VAL A 34 -16.22 -11.04 13.06
N SER A 35 -17.49 -11.00 13.48
CA SER A 35 -18.31 -9.79 13.45
C SER A 35 -17.69 -8.65 14.27
N ALA A 36 -17.25 -8.93 15.49
CA ALA A 36 -16.60 -7.94 16.35
C ALA A 36 -15.27 -7.44 15.77
N LEU A 37 -14.50 -8.32 15.09
CA LEU A 37 -13.27 -7.91 14.41
C LEU A 37 -13.55 -6.97 13.22
N LEU A 38 -14.60 -7.26 12.44
CA LEU A 38 -15.02 -6.41 11.33
C LEU A 38 -15.52 -5.04 11.81
N GLU A 39 -16.32 -5.03 12.88
CA GLU A 39 -16.80 -3.80 13.52
C GLU A 39 -15.63 -2.98 14.08
N GLU A 40 -14.69 -3.62 14.78
CA GLU A 40 -13.49 -2.95 15.31
C GLU A 40 -12.64 -2.35 14.18
N ALA A 41 -12.45 -3.07 13.07
CA ALA A 41 -11.74 -2.54 11.90
C ALA A 41 -12.49 -1.35 11.26
N ALA A 42 -13.82 -1.41 11.19
CA ALA A 42 -14.63 -0.31 10.69
C ALA A 42 -14.55 0.93 11.60
N GLN A 43 -14.50 0.75 12.92
CA GLN A 43 -14.29 1.83 13.89
C GLN A 43 -12.89 2.45 13.75
N LEU A 44 -11.84 1.63 13.64
CA LEU A 44 -10.49 2.14 13.39
C LEU A 44 -10.41 2.96 12.09
N LYS A 45 -11.13 2.54 11.04
CA LYS A 45 -11.26 3.33 9.81
C LYS A 45 -11.93 4.69 10.08
N THR A 46 -13.03 4.74 10.83
CA THR A 46 -13.73 6.01 11.09
C THR A 46 -12.91 6.96 11.96
N GLU A 47 -12.18 6.44 12.95
CA GLU A 47 -11.21 7.22 13.73
C GLU A 47 -10.07 7.74 12.84
N GLY A 48 -9.56 6.91 11.92
CA GLY A 48 -8.58 7.35 10.92
C GLY A 48 -9.09 8.51 10.07
N ASN A 49 -10.37 8.46 9.67
CA ASN A 49 -11.01 9.55 8.93
C ASN A 49 -11.11 10.83 9.77
N ALA A 50 -11.36 10.71 11.08
CA ALA A 50 -11.37 11.85 11.99
C ALA A 50 -9.98 12.51 12.07
N PHE A 51 -8.93 11.72 12.34
CA PHE A 51 -7.55 12.23 12.34
C PHE A 51 -7.14 12.85 11.00
N TYR A 52 -7.61 12.29 9.88
CA TYR A 52 -7.33 12.85 8.55
C TYR A 52 -7.97 14.24 8.38
N LYS A 53 -9.23 14.41 8.83
CA LYS A 53 -9.92 15.72 8.81
C LYS A 53 -9.20 16.74 9.70
N ASP A 54 -8.68 16.30 10.85
CA ASP A 54 -7.90 17.12 11.78
C ASP A 54 -6.46 17.39 11.28
N LYS A 55 -6.12 16.97 10.05
CA LYS A 55 -4.78 17.08 9.44
C LYS A 55 -3.69 16.34 10.23
N ASN A 56 -4.06 15.47 11.16
CA ASN A 56 -3.14 14.58 11.87
C ASN A 56 -2.86 13.32 11.03
N ILE A 57 -2.12 13.52 9.93
CA ILE A 57 -1.88 12.50 8.91
C ILE A 57 -1.16 11.27 9.48
N ARG A 58 -0.22 11.46 10.42
CA ARG A 58 0.52 10.35 11.04
C ARG A 58 -0.41 9.42 11.83
N SER A 59 -1.33 9.98 12.61
CA SER A 59 -2.27 9.19 13.41
C SER A 59 -3.31 8.51 12.52
N ALA A 60 -3.76 9.19 11.46
CA ALA A 60 -4.66 8.62 10.46
C ALA A 60 -4.07 7.35 9.82
N ILE A 61 -2.81 7.44 9.34
CA ILE A 61 -2.08 6.29 8.77
C ILE A 61 -2.03 5.13 9.76
N GLY A 62 -1.69 5.40 11.03
CA GLY A 62 -1.63 4.38 12.07
C GLY A 62 -2.95 3.64 12.28
N ARG A 63 -4.08 4.37 12.30
CA ARG A 63 -5.42 3.77 12.46
C ARG A 63 -5.81 2.92 11.26
N TYR A 64 -5.60 3.39 10.03
CA TYR A 64 -5.88 2.59 8.83
C TYR A 64 -5.03 1.32 8.76
N HIS A 65 -3.74 1.38 9.12
CA HIS A 65 -2.91 0.18 9.18
C HIS A 65 -3.38 -0.81 10.23
N ARG A 66 -3.77 -0.34 11.41
CA ARG A 66 -4.33 -1.20 12.45
C ARG A 66 -5.62 -1.87 12.00
N ALA A 67 -6.51 -1.14 11.32
CA ALA A 67 -7.71 -1.71 10.72
C ALA A 67 -7.36 -2.85 9.73
N LEU A 68 -6.44 -2.60 8.81
CA LEU A 68 -6.01 -3.61 7.83
C LEU A 68 -5.34 -4.83 8.48
N LEU A 69 -4.60 -4.65 9.58
CA LEU A 69 -3.98 -5.75 10.31
C LEU A 69 -5.03 -6.67 10.93
N LEU A 70 -6.09 -6.11 11.51
CA LEU A 70 -7.23 -6.91 12.01
C LEU A 70 -7.89 -7.69 10.87
N LEU A 71 -8.18 -7.01 9.76
CA LEU A 71 -8.82 -7.65 8.61
C LEU A 71 -7.96 -8.76 7.99
N ARG A 72 -6.63 -8.64 8.03
CA ARG A 72 -5.72 -9.69 7.52
C ARG A 72 -5.90 -11.02 8.25
N SER A 73 -6.27 -11.01 9.53
CA SER A 73 -6.45 -12.23 10.31
C SER A 73 -7.68 -13.07 9.89
N ILE A 74 -8.62 -12.45 9.20
CA ILE A 74 -9.89 -13.06 8.76
C ILE A 74 -10.01 -13.12 7.22
N ASP A 75 -9.00 -12.64 6.49
CA ASP A 75 -9.01 -12.56 5.04
C ASP A 75 -8.48 -13.85 4.40
N SER A 76 -9.37 -14.61 3.78
CA SER A 76 -9.08 -15.88 3.09
C SER A 76 -8.11 -15.76 1.90
N ASP A 77 -8.09 -14.63 1.20
CA ASP A 77 -7.24 -14.40 0.01
C ASP A 77 -5.75 -14.28 0.38
N VAL A 78 -5.46 -13.87 1.61
CA VAL A 78 -4.09 -13.66 2.10
C VAL A 78 -3.56 -14.91 2.81
N THR A 79 -4.45 -15.71 3.40
CA THR A 79 -4.12 -16.95 4.10
C THR A 79 -4.03 -18.16 3.18
N THR A 80 -4.66 -18.13 2.00
CA THR A 80 -4.52 -19.19 0.97
C THR A 80 -3.11 -19.34 0.42
N SER A 81 -2.28 -18.28 0.47
CA SER A 81 -0.85 -18.35 0.13
C SER A 81 0.00 -19.10 1.17
N VAL A 82 -0.58 -19.46 2.32
CA VAL A 82 0.06 -20.25 3.39
C VAL A 82 -0.73 -21.54 3.64
N LYS A 83 -1.21 -22.19 2.56
CA LYS A 83 -1.81 -23.53 2.64
C LYS A 83 -0.81 -24.50 3.28
N GLY A 84 -1.07 -24.90 4.54
CA GLY A 84 -0.31 -25.91 5.28
C GLY A 84 0.20 -25.48 6.66
N PHE A 85 0.24 -24.17 6.97
CA PHE A 85 0.68 -23.67 8.28
C PHE A 85 -0.20 -22.49 8.73
N GLY A 86 -1.35 -22.77 9.33
CA GLY A 86 -2.19 -21.74 9.95
C GLY A 86 -3.53 -22.30 10.46
N PRO A 87 -4.18 -21.62 11.42
CA PRO A 87 -5.54 -21.98 11.83
C PRO A 87 -6.51 -21.86 10.64
N GLU A 88 -7.47 -22.78 10.58
CA GLU A 88 -8.61 -22.77 9.64
C GLU A 88 -9.22 -21.36 9.59
N THR A 89 -9.21 -20.74 8.42
CA THR A 89 -9.82 -19.42 8.26
C THR A 89 -11.33 -19.54 8.38
N PRO A 90 -11.99 -18.64 9.13
CA PRO A 90 -13.43 -18.69 9.25
C PRO A 90 -14.08 -18.47 7.88
N VAL A 91 -15.04 -19.32 7.52
CA VAL A 91 -15.87 -19.12 6.33
C VAL A 91 -16.75 -17.89 6.59
N LEU A 92 -16.53 -16.82 5.83
CA LEU A 92 -17.27 -15.58 5.95
C LEU A 92 -18.63 -15.69 5.25
N THR A 93 -19.66 -15.06 5.81
CA THR A 93 -20.90 -14.83 5.07
C THR A 93 -20.65 -13.80 3.95
N PRO A 94 -21.47 -13.78 2.88
CA PRO A 94 -21.32 -12.79 1.81
C PRO A 94 -21.37 -11.34 2.31
N GLU A 95 -22.17 -11.07 3.36
CA GLU A 95 -22.25 -9.75 4.00
C GLU A 95 -20.97 -9.39 4.76
N GLN A 96 -20.40 -10.35 5.50
CA GLN A 96 -19.13 -10.17 6.21
C GLN A 96 -17.98 -9.95 5.25
N GLU A 97 -17.94 -10.72 4.15
CA GLU A 97 -16.94 -10.53 3.10
C GLU A 97 -17.09 -9.17 2.43
N ALA A 98 -18.31 -8.74 2.10
CA ALA A 98 -18.55 -7.40 1.55
C ALA A 98 -18.08 -6.30 2.51
N LEU A 99 -18.37 -6.41 3.81
CA LEU A 99 -17.92 -5.46 4.83
C LEU A 99 -16.38 -5.43 4.94
N LEU A 100 -15.75 -6.61 4.93
CA LEU A 100 -14.30 -6.76 4.93
C LEU A 100 -13.69 -6.03 3.72
N ARG A 101 -14.14 -6.36 2.50
CA ARG A 101 -13.60 -5.78 1.25
C ARG A 101 -13.84 -4.29 1.17
N ASN A 102 -15.02 -3.81 1.55
CA ASN A 102 -15.32 -2.39 1.56
C ASN A 102 -14.43 -1.63 2.55
N THR A 103 -14.20 -2.19 3.75
CA THR A 103 -13.31 -1.57 4.75
C THR A 103 -11.86 -1.56 4.28
N GLN A 104 -11.39 -2.62 3.62
CA GLN A 104 -10.06 -2.66 3.01
C GLN A 104 -9.91 -1.60 1.91
N VAL A 105 -10.87 -1.53 0.99
CA VAL A 105 -10.88 -0.57 -0.12
C VAL A 105 -10.79 0.86 0.42
N ASP A 106 -11.60 1.19 1.43
CA ASP A 106 -11.56 2.50 2.08
C ASP A 106 -10.19 2.79 2.71
N CYS A 107 -9.66 1.84 3.49
CA CYS A 107 -8.38 2.01 4.17
C CYS A 107 -7.22 2.21 3.19
N TYR A 108 -7.11 1.40 2.14
CA TYR A 108 -6.05 1.55 1.14
C TYR A 108 -6.17 2.87 0.36
N ASN A 109 -7.39 3.26 -0.02
CA ASN A 109 -7.64 4.56 -0.65
C ASN A 109 -7.22 5.72 0.25
N ASN A 110 -7.56 5.66 1.53
CA ASN A 110 -7.24 6.72 2.48
C ASN A 110 -5.75 6.75 2.82
N LEU A 111 -5.08 5.60 2.91
CA LEU A 111 -3.62 5.51 3.05
C LEU A 111 -2.90 6.15 1.86
N ALA A 112 -3.31 5.81 0.63
CA ALA A 112 -2.76 6.43 -0.57
C ALA A 112 -2.96 7.97 -0.55
N ALA A 113 -4.13 8.45 -0.13
CA ALA A 113 -4.38 9.88 0.05
C ALA A 113 -3.47 10.53 1.11
N CYS A 114 -3.28 9.86 2.26
CA CYS A 114 -2.40 10.34 3.34
C CYS A 114 -0.96 10.46 2.87
N LEU A 115 -0.46 9.47 2.12
CA LEU A 115 0.91 9.47 1.60
C LEU A 115 1.15 10.61 0.63
N LEU A 116 0.18 10.92 -0.25
CA LEU A 116 0.25 12.06 -1.17
C LEU A 116 0.30 13.43 -0.47
N GLN A 117 -0.11 13.53 0.80
CA GLN A 117 -0.04 14.78 1.58
C GLN A 117 1.28 14.94 2.36
N ARG A 118 2.16 13.94 2.36
CA ARG A 118 3.44 14.03 3.07
C ARG A 118 4.39 14.98 2.33
N LYS A 119 5.28 15.65 3.07
CA LYS A 119 6.34 16.49 2.50
C LYS A 119 7.21 15.72 1.50
N THR A 120 7.54 14.48 1.85
CA THR A 120 8.26 13.51 1.01
C THR A 120 7.28 12.39 0.68
N VAL A 121 6.82 12.35 -0.57
CA VAL A 121 5.82 11.39 -1.02
C VAL A 121 6.51 10.09 -1.46
N ASP A 122 6.02 8.97 -0.93
CA ASP A 122 6.41 7.64 -1.37
C ASP A 122 5.46 7.16 -2.47
N TYR A 123 5.79 7.49 -3.72
CA TYR A 123 4.93 7.19 -4.87
C TYR A 123 4.83 5.68 -5.13
N THR A 124 5.88 4.91 -4.87
CA THR A 124 5.85 3.45 -4.99
C THR A 124 4.76 2.86 -4.09
N ARG A 125 4.69 3.32 -2.83
CA ARG A 125 3.67 2.85 -1.90
C ARG A 125 2.26 3.35 -2.23
N VAL A 126 2.13 4.57 -2.74
CA VAL A 126 0.85 5.10 -3.25
C VAL A 126 0.33 4.22 -4.40
N GLN A 127 1.21 3.86 -5.35
CA GLN A 127 0.85 2.99 -6.46
C GLN A 127 0.41 1.62 -5.95
N GLU A 128 1.19 0.98 -5.06
CA GLU A 128 0.86 -0.34 -4.50
C GLU A 128 -0.53 -0.37 -3.84
N TYR A 129 -0.85 0.61 -2.99
CA TYR A 129 -2.16 0.68 -2.36
C TYR A 129 -3.29 0.93 -3.36
N SER A 130 -3.05 1.76 -4.37
CA SER A 130 -4.03 2.05 -5.41
C SER A 130 -4.31 0.81 -6.25
N LEU A 131 -3.28 0.09 -6.70
CA LEU A 131 -3.42 -1.16 -7.46
C LEU A 131 -4.14 -2.25 -6.66
N ARG A 132 -3.91 -2.30 -5.34
CA ARG A 132 -4.61 -3.25 -4.46
C ARG A 132 -6.12 -2.98 -4.43
N VAL A 133 -6.53 -1.71 -4.41
CA VAL A 133 -7.95 -1.34 -4.56
C VAL A 133 -8.49 -1.74 -5.94
N LEU A 134 -7.73 -1.46 -7.01
CA LEU A 134 -8.16 -1.74 -8.38
C LEU A 134 -8.32 -3.23 -8.67
N LYS A 135 -7.59 -4.11 -7.96
CA LYS A 135 -7.82 -5.57 -8.02
C LYS A 135 -9.26 -5.95 -7.68
N TRP A 136 -9.86 -5.29 -6.68
CA TRP A 136 -11.23 -5.58 -6.25
C TRP A 136 -12.27 -4.65 -6.89
N ARG A 137 -11.88 -3.40 -7.19
CA ARG A 137 -12.75 -2.35 -7.70
C ARG A 137 -12.07 -1.64 -8.89
N PRO A 138 -12.04 -2.25 -10.09
CA PRO A 138 -11.31 -1.70 -11.24
C PRO A 138 -11.77 -0.28 -11.66
N GLY A 139 -13.05 0.02 -11.50
CA GLY A 139 -13.62 1.36 -11.78
C GLY A 139 -13.51 2.36 -10.63
N ASN A 140 -12.69 2.10 -9.60
CA ASN A 140 -12.57 3.04 -8.49
C ASN A 140 -11.81 4.31 -8.91
N ALA A 141 -12.55 5.37 -9.23
CA ALA A 141 -12.00 6.64 -9.72
C ALA A 141 -10.88 7.21 -8.83
N LYS A 142 -11.02 7.11 -7.50
CA LYS A 142 -10.01 7.61 -6.55
C LYS A 142 -8.72 6.81 -6.62
N ALA A 143 -8.80 5.49 -6.76
CA ALA A 143 -7.63 4.63 -6.91
C ALA A 143 -6.97 4.79 -8.28
N LEU A 144 -7.76 4.87 -9.36
CA LEU A 144 -7.27 5.14 -10.72
C LEU A 144 -6.50 6.47 -10.77
N TYR A 145 -7.09 7.53 -10.23
CA TYR A 145 -6.43 8.84 -10.15
C TYR A 145 -5.09 8.76 -9.39
N ARG A 146 -5.08 8.15 -8.19
CA ARG A 146 -3.87 8.07 -7.37
C ARG A 146 -2.79 7.17 -7.98
N ALA A 147 -3.16 6.07 -8.63
CA ALA A 147 -2.25 5.24 -9.40
C ALA A 147 -1.63 6.05 -10.54
N GLY A 148 -2.44 6.78 -11.32
CA GLY A 148 -1.96 7.65 -12.39
C GLY A 148 -0.99 8.73 -11.92
N VAL A 149 -1.31 9.42 -10.81
CA VAL A 149 -0.43 10.42 -10.19
C VAL A 149 0.90 9.78 -9.78
N ALA A 150 0.87 8.65 -9.05
CA ALA A 150 2.08 8.00 -8.59
C ALA A 150 2.97 7.51 -9.73
N THR A 151 2.38 6.85 -10.73
CA THR A 151 3.10 6.33 -11.90
C THR A 151 3.76 7.45 -12.70
N LEU A 152 3.08 8.59 -12.85
CA LEU A 152 3.63 9.76 -13.55
C LEU A 152 4.86 10.32 -12.84
N GLU A 153 4.79 10.47 -11.51
CA GLU A 153 5.88 11.02 -10.70
C GLU A 153 7.06 10.03 -10.59
N MET A 154 6.82 8.73 -10.79
CA MET A 154 7.88 7.72 -10.95
C MET A 154 8.51 7.70 -12.36
N GLY A 155 7.98 8.49 -13.30
CA GLY A 155 8.58 8.70 -14.62
C GLY A 155 7.90 7.95 -15.77
N ASP A 156 7.02 7.01 -15.49
CA ASP A 156 6.24 6.28 -16.49
C ASP A 156 4.98 7.08 -16.87
N ALA A 157 5.14 7.96 -17.86
CA ALA A 157 4.04 8.82 -18.31
C ALA A 157 2.99 8.08 -19.15
N GLU A 158 3.36 6.97 -19.77
CA GLU A 158 2.50 6.22 -20.69
C GLU A 158 1.44 5.46 -19.89
N THR A 159 1.87 4.63 -18.94
CA THR A 159 0.97 3.92 -18.03
C THR A 159 0.15 4.90 -17.17
N ALA A 160 0.76 6.02 -16.76
CA ALA A 160 0.04 7.06 -16.01
C ALA A 160 -1.14 7.64 -16.80
N LYS A 161 -0.94 7.92 -18.10
CA LYS A 161 -1.98 8.43 -19.00
C LYS A 161 -3.15 7.46 -19.07
N GLU A 162 -2.90 6.15 -19.18
CA GLU A 162 -3.95 5.14 -19.22
C GLU A 162 -4.84 5.16 -17.97
N TYR A 163 -4.23 5.17 -16.77
CA TYR A 163 -4.98 5.28 -15.52
C TYR A 163 -5.79 6.57 -15.44
N LEU A 164 -5.22 7.71 -15.87
CA LEU A 164 -5.88 9.01 -15.81
C LEU A 164 -7.02 9.14 -16.83
N ILE A 165 -6.92 8.50 -18.00
CA ILE A 165 -8.03 8.38 -18.95
C ILE A 165 -9.18 7.58 -18.32
N GLN A 166 -8.89 6.45 -17.68
CA GLN A 166 -9.91 5.66 -16.99
C GLN A 166 -10.55 6.46 -15.85
N ALA A 167 -9.75 7.14 -15.03
CA ALA A 167 -10.27 8.03 -13.98
C ALA A 167 -11.17 9.14 -14.56
N SER A 168 -10.80 9.70 -15.72
CA SER A 168 -11.57 10.74 -16.40
C SER A 168 -12.89 10.23 -16.98
N LYS A 169 -13.00 8.94 -17.32
CA LYS A 169 -14.27 8.34 -17.75
C LYS A 169 -15.24 8.24 -16.58
N GLU A 170 -14.74 7.86 -15.40
CA GLU A 170 -15.54 7.76 -14.18
C GLU A 170 -15.91 9.13 -13.60
N GLN A 171 -15.02 10.12 -13.72
CA GLN A 171 -15.22 11.47 -13.20
C GLN A 171 -14.81 12.55 -14.23
N PRO A 172 -15.60 12.78 -15.30
CA PRO A 172 -15.24 13.69 -16.39
C PRO A 172 -14.99 15.14 -15.99
N ASN A 173 -15.63 15.59 -14.91
CA ASN A 173 -15.57 16.97 -14.45
C ASN A 173 -14.48 17.22 -13.40
N ASP A 174 -13.72 16.20 -12.98
CA ASP A 174 -12.66 16.37 -11.99
C ASP A 174 -11.49 17.17 -12.58
N ALA A 175 -11.28 18.38 -12.06
CA ALA A 175 -10.22 19.29 -12.48
C ALA A 175 -8.80 18.73 -12.21
N ASN A 176 -8.63 17.96 -11.14
CA ASN A 176 -7.34 17.35 -10.81
C ASN A 176 -7.00 16.24 -11.80
N VAL A 177 -7.97 15.40 -12.16
CA VAL A 177 -7.76 14.34 -13.16
C VAL A 177 -7.35 14.95 -14.49
N ARG A 178 -8.07 15.96 -14.97
CA ARG A 178 -7.74 16.68 -16.22
C ARG A 178 -6.34 17.31 -16.17
N LYS A 179 -6.00 17.98 -15.06
CA LYS A 179 -4.67 18.58 -14.87
C LYS A 179 -3.54 17.54 -14.97
N TYR A 180 -3.69 16.40 -14.30
CA TYR A 180 -2.66 15.36 -14.32
C TYR A 180 -2.59 14.65 -15.67
N LEU A 181 -3.72 14.45 -16.34
CA LEU A 181 -3.76 13.90 -17.69
C LEU A 181 -2.97 14.79 -18.67
N GLN A 182 -3.20 16.10 -18.61
CA GLN A 182 -2.44 17.06 -19.41
C GLN A 182 -0.92 16.99 -19.09
N ARG A 183 -0.54 16.93 -17.80
CA ARG A 183 0.89 16.79 -17.42
C ARG A 183 1.52 15.52 -18.00
N ALA A 184 0.78 14.41 -18.04
CA ALA A 184 1.26 13.16 -18.63
C ALA A 184 1.48 13.31 -20.15
N GLU A 185 0.54 13.92 -20.85
CA GLU A 185 0.63 14.18 -22.29
C GLU A 185 1.79 15.12 -22.66
N GLU A 186 1.98 16.20 -21.89
CA GLU A 186 3.10 17.12 -22.06
C GLU A 186 4.45 16.45 -21.80
N LYS A 187 4.53 15.52 -20.84
CA LYS A 187 5.73 14.73 -20.58
C LYS A 187 6.05 13.81 -21.77
N LEU A 188 5.08 13.05 -22.25
CA LEU A 188 5.25 12.16 -23.42
C LEU A 188 5.67 12.94 -24.68
N SER A 189 5.04 14.08 -24.93
CA SER A 189 5.39 14.94 -26.07
C SER A 189 6.84 15.45 -25.98
N ARG A 190 7.27 15.90 -24.79
CA ARG A 190 8.66 16.34 -24.57
C ARG A 190 9.66 15.20 -24.72
N ASP A 191 9.34 14.02 -24.20
CA ASP A 191 10.24 12.87 -24.26
C ASP A 191 10.41 12.41 -25.74
N LEU A 192 9.32 12.38 -26.51
CA LEU A 192 9.37 12.13 -27.96
C LEU A 192 10.17 13.19 -28.74
N GLN A 193 10.03 14.48 -28.38
CA GLN A 193 10.80 15.55 -29.03
C GLN A 193 12.30 15.41 -28.76
N LYS A 194 12.69 15.07 -27.52
CA LYS A 194 14.08 14.82 -27.14
C LYS A 194 14.65 13.63 -27.90
N GLU A 195 13.91 12.53 -27.98
CA GLU A 195 14.30 11.33 -28.73
C GLU A 195 14.54 11.67 -30.21
N LYS A 196 13.61 12.37 -30.87
CA LYS A 196 13.77 12.85 -32.25
C LYS A 196 14.97 13.78 -32.44
N ALA A 197 15.29 14.60 -31.46
CA ALA A 197 16.46 15.48 -31.52
C ALA A 197 17.77 14.69 -31.37
N MET A 198 17.82 13.72 -30.46
CA MET A 198 18.98 12.83 -30.28
C MET A 198 19.27 12.04 -31.55
N TYR A 199 18.24 11.40 -32.15
CA TYR A 199 18.42 10.66 -33.40
C TYR A 199 18.92 11.56 -34.52
N ARG A 200 18.33 12.74 -34.73
CA ARG A 200 18.82 13.69 -35.74
C ARG A 200 20.28 14.08 -35.51
N GLY A 201 20.67 14.35 -34.26
CA GLY A 201 22.06 14.63 -33.89
C GLY A 201 23.01 13.49 -34.30
N MET A 202 22.69 12.24 -33.94
CA MET A 202 23.50 11.07 -34.25
C MET A 202 23.63 10.79 -35.76
N PHE A 203 22.58 11.05 -36.55
CA PHE A 203 22.63 10.90 -38.00
C PHE A 203 23.43 12.02 -38.69
N SER A 204 23.37 13.25 -38.17
CA SER A 204 24.12 14.38 -38.73
C SER A 204 25.63 14.29 -38.47
N SER A 205 26.07 13.83 -37.28
CA SER A 205 27.50 13.65 -37.00
C SER A 205 28.13 12.51 -37.83
N ASN A 206 27.39 11.45 -38.13
CA ASN A 206 27.89 10.33 -38.96
C ASN A 206 28.08 10.69 -40.44
N GLN A 207 27.43 11.75 -40.94
CA GLN A 207 27.65 12.24 -42.31
C GLN A 207 28.90 13.11 -42.41
N ASN A 208 29.20 13.92 -41.38
CA ASN A 208 30.40 14.76 -41.36
C ASN A 208 31.71 13.94 -41.29
N ASP A 209 31.74 12.84 -40.52
CA ASP A 209 32.92 11.96 -40.43
C ASP A 209 33.26 11.23 -41.75
N ARG A 210 32.26 11.02 -42.63
CA ARG A 210 32.50 10.40 -43.95
C ARG A 210 33.01 11.39 -44.99
N SER A 211 32.83 12.69 -44.76
CA SER A 211 33.24 13.76 -45.69
C SER A 211 34.64 14.32 -45.42
N GLU A 212 35.23 14.11 -44.23
CA GLU A 212 36.59 14.59 -43.91
C GLU A 212 37.73 13.62 -44.30
N GLY A 213 37.42 12.41 -44.78
CA GLY A 213 38.42 11.41 -45.19
C GLY A 213 38.99 11.57 -46.61
N GLY A 214 38.62 12.60 -47.36
CA GLY A 214 39.05 12.81 -48.74
C GLY A 214 39.56 14.22 -48.98
N ILE A 215 40.72 14.32 -49.64
CA ILE A 215 41.37 15.53 -50.17
C ILE A 215 42.46 16.10 -49.26
N ASN A 216 43.65 15.49 -49.31
CA ASN A 216 44.88 16.27 -49.42
C ASN A 216 45.96 15.52 -50.22
N GLN A 217 45.84 15.54 -51.55
CA GLN A 217 47.00 15.43 -52.43
C GLN A 217 47.06 16.69 -53.28
N THR A 218 47.80 17.66 -52.75
CA THR A 218 48.13 18.92 -53.40
C THR A 218 48.97 18.63 -54.65
N ARG A 219 48.41 19.04 -55.80
CA ARG A 219 49.12 19.23 -57.06
C ARG A 219 50.40 20.01 -56.84
N ARG A 220 51.53 19.47 -57.30
CA ARG A 220 52.71 20.27 -57.66
C ARG A 220 52.92 20.13 -59.16
N ALA A 221 52.67 21.21 -59.88
CA ALA A 221 52.89 21.35 -61.31
C ALA A 221 54.33 21.80 -61.60
N GLY A 222 54.87 21.36 -62.74
CA GLY A 222 55.91 22.00 -63.56
C GLY A 222 57.34 21.97 -63.03
N ASP A 223 58.27 21.33 -63.74
CA ASP A 223 59.02 21.95 -64.86
C ASP A 223 60.22 21.08 -65.30
N GLY A 224 60.44 21.02 -66.62
CA GLY A 224 61.79 21.18 -67.19
C GLY A 224 62.61 19.94 -67.58
N VAL A 225 62.68 19.73 -68.91
CA VAL A 225 63.72 19.09 -69.75
C VAL A 225 63.71 17.55 -69.86
#